data_AF-A0A1I6XTW3-F1
#
_entry.id   AF-A0A1I6XTW3-F1
#
_cell.length_a   1.000
_cell.length_b   1.000
_cell.length_c   1.000
_cell.angle_alpha   90.00
_cell.angle_beta   90.00
_cell.angle_gamma   90.00
#
_symmetry.space_group_name_H-M   'P 1'
#
loop_
_entity.id
_entity.type
_entity.pdbx_description
1 polymer ?
#
loop_
_entity_poly.entity_id
_entity_poly.type
_entity_poly.pdbx_seq_one_letter_code
_entity_poly.pdbx_strand_id
1 'polypeptide(L)'
;MRIRVVSSREEIFTLNPNERVVHLAFRPSNKDILGLVETCPKLEVIQLPKSYMATVSKSIEMFLEMQRIQLIEGDVWGHRKDINEYYTIPSSVTEKIREMRIEGKSKEDIEARISRENKLNPELVAYIIAKEASI
;
A
#
# COMPACT_ATOMS: atom_id res chain seq x y z
N MET A 1 -4.90 9.05 4.28
CA MET A 1 -3.98 8.41 3.30
C MET A 1 -4.77 7.95 2.08
N ARG A 2 -4.16 7.87 0.89
CA ARG A 2 -4.80 7.36 -0.34
C ARG A 2 -3.88 6.34 -1.02
N ILE A 3 -4.48 5.37 -1.70
CA ILE A 3 -3.82 4.32 -2.46
C ILE A 3 -4.22 4.50 -3.92
N ARG A 4 -3.25 4.68 -4.83
CA ARG A 4 -3.51 4.76 -6.26
C ARG A 4 -3.76 3.36 -6.82
N VAL A 5 -4.94 3.13 -7.41
CA VAL A 5 -5.29 1.84 -7.99
C VAL A 5 -4.94 1.81 -9.47
N VAL A 6 -4.14 0.84 -9.88
CA VAL A 6 -3.65 0.70 -11.26
C VAL A 6 -4.15 -0.63 -11.81
N SER A 7 -4.96 -0.57 -12.87
CA SER A 7 -5.64 -1.74 -13.43
C SER A 7 -4.97 -2.33 -14.67
N SER A 8 -4.06 -1.59 -15.30
CA SER A 8 -3.39 -2.00 -16.52
C SER A 8 -1.92 -1.56 -16.53
N ARG A 9 -1.11 -2.20 -17.38
CA ARG A 9 0.33 -1.95 -17.45
C ARG A 9 0.64 -0.59 -18.06
N GLU A 10 -0.17 -0.20 -19.02
CA GLU A 10 -0.04 1.03 -19.79
C GLU A 10 -0.18 2.26 -18.90
N GLU A 11 -1.00 2.17 -17.86
CA GLU A 11 -1.20 3.24 -16.89
C GLU A 11 0.05 3.61 -16.10
N ILE A 12 0.97 2.65 -15.86
CA ILE A 12 2.18 2.86 -15.05
C ILE A 12 2.93 4.10 -15.51
N PHE A 13 3.12 4.26 -16.82
CA PHE A 13 3.93 5.33 -17.42
C PHE A 13 3.23 6.70 -17.44
N THR A 14 1.99 6.76 -16.98
CA THR A 14 1.19 7.99 -16.89
C THR A 14 0.86 8.38 -15.45
N LEU A 15 1.36 7.62 -14.47
CA LEU A 15 1.13 7.90 -13.06
C LEU A 15 1.77 9.21 -12.63
N ASN A 16 1.17 9.83 -11.62
CA ASN A 16 1.75 11.01 -10.99
C ASN A 16 3.09 10.61 -10.32
N PRO A 17 4.21 11.28 -10.60
CA PRO A 17 5.50 10.94 -9.99
C PRO A 17 5.54 11.04 -8.45
N ASN A 18 4.54 11.69 -7.85
CA ASN A 18 4.40 11.83 -6.41
C ASN A 18 3.54 10.73 -5.76
N GLU A 19 3.08 9.73 -6.51
CA GLU A 19 2.39 8.60 -5.90
C GLU A 19 3.31 7.89 -4.90
N ARG A 20 2.78 7.65 -3.69
CA ARG A 20 3.53 7.02 -2.59
C ARG A 20 3.08 5.59 -2.33
N VAL A 21 1.81 5.29 -2.56
CA VAL A 21 1.23 3.96 -2.30
C VAL A 21 0.39 3.57 -3.50
N VAL A 22 0.77 2.46 -4.13
CA VAL A 22 0.16 1.97 -5.36
C VAL A 22 -0.35 0.55 -5.14
N HIS A 23 -1.59 0.28 -5.56
CA HIS A 23 -2.14 -1.07 -5.65
C HIS A 23 -2.18 -1.50 -7.13
N LEU A 24 -1.55 -2.63 -7.45
CA LEU A 24 -1.63 -3.22 -8.79
C LEU A 24 -2.71 -4.29 -8.82
N ALA A 25 -3.80 -4.01 -9.54
CA ALA A 25 -4.93 -4.91 -9.74
C ALA A 25 -4.70 -5.92 -10.89
N PHE A 26 -3.45 -6.08 -11.33
CA PHE A 26 -3.02 -7.06 -12.30
C PHE A 26 -1.69 -7.69 -11.85
N ARG A 27 -1.35 -8.87 -12.38
CA ARG A 27 -0.08 -9.53 -12.10
C ARG A 27 1.06 -8.79 -12.80
N PRO A 28 1.97 -8.12 -12.07
CA PRO A 28 3.06 -7.37 -12.69
C PRO A 28 4.18 -8.30 -13.14
N SER A 29 4.84 -7.94 -14.24
CA SER A 29 6.15 -8.46 -14.62
C SER A 29 7.27 -7.69 -13.93
N ASN A 30 8.50 -8.20 -14.00
CA ASN A 30 9.69 -7.46 -13.53
C ASN A 30 9.80 -6.09 -14.21
N LYS A 31 9.48 -5.99 -15.50
CA LYS A 31 9.50 -4.72 -16.25
C LYS A 31 8.47 -3.74 -15.70
N ASP A 32 7.28 -4.22 -15.37
CA ASP A 32 6.20 -3.37 -14.83
C ASP A 32 6.62 -2.77 -13.48
N ILE A 33 7.24 -3.57 -12.59
CA ILE A 33 7.71 -3.09 -11.29
C ILE A 33 8.84 -2.07 -11.44
N LEU A 34 9.83 -2.34 -12.30
CA LEU A 34 10.91 -1.39 -12.56
C LEU A 34 10.40 -0.08 -13.15
N GLY A 35 9.49 -0.15 -14.13
CA GLY A 35 8.86 1.04 -14.72
C GLY A 35 8.03 1.83 -13.72
N LEU A 36 7.37 1.16 -12.76
CA LEU A 36 6.63 1.82 -11.70
C LEU A 36 7.55 2.60 -10.76
N VAL A 37 8.67 2.01 -10.35
CA VAL A 37 9.66 2.68 -9.50
C VAL A 37 10.31 3.87 -10.22
N GLU A 38 10.58 3.74 -11.52
CA GLU A 38 11.11 4.83 -12.34
C GLU A 38 10.09 5.97 -12.49
N THR A 39 8.82 5.65 -12.73
CA THR A 39 7.77 6.65 -12.94
C THR A 39 7.40 7.37 -11.64
N CYS A 40 7.43 6.65 -10.51
CA CYS A 40 7.04 7.16 -9.19
C CYS A 40 8.25 7.16 -8.24
N PRO A 41 9.18 8.14 -8.31
CA PRO A 41 10.37 8.18 -7.47
C PRO A 41 10.07 8.39 -5.97
N LYS A 42 8.84 8.74 -5.60
CA LYS A 42 8.38 8.85 -4.21
C LYS A 42 7.62 7.62 -3.71
N LEU A 43 7.63 6.53 -4.47
CA LEU A 43 6.94 5.30 -4.10
C LEU A 43 7.51 4.74 -2.80
N GLU A 44 6.63 4.39 -1.87
CA GLU A 44 6.95 3.83 -0.56
C GLU A 44 6.36 2.41 -0.41
N VAL A 45 5.21 2.15 -1.03
CA VAL A 45 4.49 0.87 -0.91
C VAL A 45 3.94 0.44 -2.27
N ILE A 46 4.17 -0.84 -2.60
CA ILE A 46 3.45 -1.57 -3.63
C ILE A 46 2.55 -2.59 -2.93
N GLN A 47 1.24 -2.46 -3.10
CA GLN A 47 0.25 -3.40 -2.61
C GLN A 47 -0.15 -4.37 -3.72
N LEU A 48 -0.10 -5.67 -3.43
CA LEU A 48 -0.50 -6.73 -4.36
C LEU A 48 -1.50 -7.70 -3.71
N PRO A 49 -2.48 -8.22 -4.47
CA PRO A 49 -3.20 -9.41 -4.07
C PRO A 49 -2.24 -10.58 -3.84
N LYS A 50 -2.57 -11.45 -2.88
CA LYS A 50 -1.75 -12.62 -2.50
C LYS A 50 -1.27 -13.46 -3.69
N SER A 51 -2.15 -13.70 -4.65
CA SER A 51 -1.86 -14.52 -5.83
C SER A 51 -0.90 -13.85 -6.82
N TYR A 52 -0.72 -12.54 -6.76
CA TYR A 52 0.22 -11.79 -7.59
C TYR A 52 1.55 -11.63 -6.85
N MET A 53 1.51 -11.37 -5.54
CA MET A 53 2.70 -11.30 -4.70
C MET A 53 3.51 -12.60 -4.76
N ALA A 54 2.85 -13.76 -4.76
CA ALA A 54 3.50 -15.06 -4.92
C ALA A 54 4.28 -15.26 -6.24
N THR A 55 4.08 -14.38 -7.23
CA THR A 55 4.79 -14.43 -8.51
C THR A 55 5.95 -13.44 -8.62
N VAL A 56 6.16 -12.62 -7.58
CA VAL A 56 7.28 -11.68 -7.53
C VAL A 56 8.56 -12.48 -7.29
N SER A 57 9.57 -12.24 -8.14
CA SER A 57 10.85 -12.94 -8.03
C SER A 57 11.69 -12.41 -6.86
N LYS A 58 12.54 -13.27 -6.28
CA LYS A 58 13.41 -12.86 -5.16
C LYS A 58 14.32 -11.67 -5.50
N SER A 59 14.81 -11.61 -6.73
CA SER A 59 15.64 -10.51 -7.21
C SER A 59 14.88 -9.17 -7.22
N ILE A 60 13.59 -9.19 -7.55
CA ILE A 60 12.75 -7.99 -7.47
C ILE A 60 12.46 -7.60 -6.02
N GLU A 61 12.20 -8.55 -5.13
CA GLU A 61 12.05 -8.25 -3.71
C GLU A 61 13.30 -7.54 -3.16
N MET A 62 14.49 -8.07 -3.46
CA MET A 62 15.76 -7.44 -3.06
C MET A 62 15.93 -6.03 -3.65
N PHE A 63 15.57 -5.85 -4.92
CA PHE A 63 15.59 -4.53 -5.55
C PHE A 63 14.67 -3.54 -4.83
N LEU A 64 13.43 -3.93 -4.54
CA LEU A 64 12.46 -3.08 -3.83
C LEU A 64 12.97 -2.73 -2.42
N GLU A 65 13.54 -3.69 -1.71
CA GLU A 65 14.16 -3.48 -0.40
C GLU A 65 15.31 -2.45 -0.46
N MET A 66 16.19 -2.54 -1.47
CA MET A 66 17.25 -1.55 -1.70
C MET A 66 16.71 -0.14 -1.98
N GLN A 67 15.56 -0.05 -2.66
CA GLN A 67 14.85 1.22 -2.90
C GLN A 67 14.01 1.68 -1.69
N ARG A 68 13.99 0.92 -0.59
CA ARG A 68 13.16 1.15 0.60
C ARG A 68 11.66 1.16 0.30
N ILE A 69 11.24 0.36 -0.69
CA ILE A 69 9.85 0.18 -1.10
C ILE A 69 9.32 -1.10 -0.46
N GLN A 70 8.23 -1.00 0.28
CA GLN A 70 7.59 -2.14 0.92
C GLN A 70 6.64 -2.84 -0.06
N LEU A 71 6.74 -4.17 -0.12
CA LEU A 71 5.77 -5.00 -0.81
C LEU A 71 4.78 -5.55 0.22
N ILE A 72 3.51 -5.17 0.13
CA ILE A 72 2.48 -5.51 1.11
C ILE A 72 1.37 -6.33 0.45
N GLU A 73 0.93 -7.39 1.12
CA GLU A 73 -0.25 -8.14 0.68
C GLU A 73 -1.52 -7.32 0.93
N GLY A 74 -2.40 -7.22 -0.06
CA GLY A 74 -3.76 -6.74 0.17
C GLY A 74 -4.53 -6.44 -1.11
N ASP A 75 -5.81 -6.13 -0.93
CA ASP A 75 -6.75 -5.95 -2.02
C ASP A 75 -7.64 -4.72 -1.77
N VAL A 76 -8.18 -4.14 -2.84
CA VAL A 76 -9.10 -3.00 -2.83
C VAL A 76 -10.51 -3.46 -3.20
N TRP A 77 -11.02 -4.45 -2.46
CA TRP A 77 -12.26 -5.14 -2.79
C TRP A 77 -13.46 -4.18 -2.90
N GLY A 78 -14.25 -4.33 -3.96
CA GLY A 78 -15.43 -3.48 -4.22
C GLY A 78 -15.11 -2.05 -4.68
N HIS A 79 -13.83 -1.70 -4.88
CA HIS A 79 -13.45 -0.39 -5.39
C HIS A 79 -13.74 -0.27 -6.90
N ARG A 80 -14.44 0.81 -7.27
CA ARG A 80 -14.76 1.14 -8.66
C ARG A 80 -13.80 2.20 -9.19
N LYS A 81 -12.74 1.73 -9.85
CA LYS A 81 -11.70 2.59 -10.45
C LYS A 81 -12.26 3.55 -11.51
N ASP A 82 -13.33 3.16 -12.19
CA ASP A 82 -14.04 3.99 -13.17
C ASP A 82 -14.69 5.22 -12.54
N ILE A 83 -14.96 5.19 -11.23
CA ILE A 83 -15.54 6.31 -10.46
C ILE A 83 -14.44 7.09 -9.72
N ASN A 84 -13.48 6.38 -9.13
CA ASN A 84 -12.40 7.01 -8.39
C ASN A 84 -11.11 6.21 -8.59
N GLU A 85 -10.08 6.92 -9.00
CA GLU A 85 -8.73 6.38 -9.24
C GLU A 85 -7.95 6.01 -7.97
N TYR A 86 -8.46 6.47 -6.82
CA TYR A 86 -7.84 6.32 -5.52
C TYR A 86 -8.75 5.58 -4.55
N TYR A 87 -8.22 4.54 -3.92
CA TYR A 87 -8.80 3.96 -2.71
C TYR A 87 -8.38 4.81 -1.51
N THR A 88 -9.32 5.46 -0.85
CA THR A 88 -9.04 6.36 0.27
C THR A 88 -9.21 5.63 1.60
N ILE A 89 -8.17 5.63 2.42
CA ILE A 89 -8.26 5.15 3.79
C ILE A 89 -9.06 6.18 4.60
N PRO A 90 -10.19 5.79 5.23
CA PRO A 90 -11.01 6.71 6.02
C PRO A 90 -10.20 7.39 7.13
N SER A 91 -10.47 8.68 7.38
CA SER A 91 -9.79 9.43 8.45
C SER A 91 -10.06 8.84 9.84
N SER A 92 -11.23 8.21 10.02
CA SER A 92 -11.59 7.49 11.24
C SER A 92 -10.58 6.38 11.61
N VAL A 93 -9.93 5.76 10.63
CA VAL A 93 -8.86 4.78 10.87
C VAL A 93 -7.66 5.45 11.50
N THR A 94 -7.20 6.57 10.92
CA THR A 94 -6.05 7.32 11.43
C THR A 94 -6.34 7.97 12.79
N GLU A 95 -7.55 8.50 12.99
CA GLU A 95 -8.00 9.06 14.27
C GLU A 95 -7.99 7.99 15.36
N LYS A 96 -8.57 6.81 15.08
CA LYS A 96 -8.60 5.72 16.05
C LYS A 96 -7.22 5.18 16.40
N ILE A 97 -6.31 5.11 15.43
CA ILE A 97 -4.89 4.77 15.70
C ILE A 97 -4.29 5.78 16.67
N ARG A 98 -4.53 7.08 16.48
CA ARG A 98 -4.03 8.14 17.38
C ARG A 98 -4.63 8.02 18.79
N GLU A 99 -5.94 7.82 18.89
CA GLU A 99 -6.62 7.61 20.18
C GLU A 99 -6.02 6.44 20.96
N MET A 100 -5.88 5.28 20.32
CA MET A 100 -5.31 4.09 20.98
C MET A 100 -3.84 4.29 21.38
N ARG A 101 -3.07 5.08 20.62
CA ARG A 101 -1.69 5.45 21.03
C ARG A 101 -1.69 6.35 22.25
N ILE A 102 -2.59 7.32 22.34
CA ILE A 102 -2.74 8.20 23.51
C ILE A 102 -3.14 7.39 24.75
N GLU A 103 -3.99 6.36 24.56
CA GLU A 103 -4.35 5.39 25.60
C GLU A 103 -3.18 4.47 26.03
N GLY A 104 -2.02 4.54 25.37
CA GLY A 104 -0.85 3.73 25.68
C GLY A 104 -0.96 2.26 25.22
N LYS A 105 -1.81 1.97 24.23
CA LYS A 105 -1.91 0.62 23.65
C LYS A 105 -0.62 0.25 22.92
N SER A 106 -0.26 -1.04 22.97
CA SER A 106 0.87 -1.57 22.22
C SER A 106 0.61 -1.48 20.71
N LYS A 107 1.69 -1.50 19.92
CA LYS A 107 1.58 -1.46 18.46
C LYS A 107 0.79 -2.67 17.94
N GLU A 108 1.06 -3.84 18.52
CA GLU A 108 0.44 -5.12 18.18
C GLU A 108 -1.07 -5.10 18.46
N ASP A 109 -1.50 -4.49 19.58
CA ASP A 109 -2.92 -4.36 19.93
C ASP A 109 -3.66 -3.43 18.95
N ILE A 110 -3.01 -2.33 18.55
CA ILE A 110 -3.55 -1.40 17.57
C ILE A 110 -3.71 -2.08 16.21
N GLU A 111 -2.66 -2.77 15.75
CA GLU A 111 -2.69 -3.52 14.48
C GLU A 111 -3.83 -4.54 14.45
N ALA A 112 -3.94 -5.38 15.49
CA ALA A 112 -4.97 -6.41 15.57
C ALA A 112 -6.39 -5.82 15.57
N ARG A 113 -6.62 -4.74 16.32
CA ARG A 113 -7.94 -4.10 16.42
C ARG A 113 -8.35 -3.41 15.13
N ILE A 114 -7.47 -2.58 14.57
CA ILE A 114 -7.76 -1.81 13.35
C ILE A 114 -7.94 -2.74 12.16
N SER A 115 -7.08 -3.77 12.03
CA SER A 115 -7.20 -4.78 10.98
C SER A 115 -8.56 -5.47 11.03
N ARG A 116 -8.98 -5.94 12.22
CA ARG A 116 -10.26 -6.63 12.40
C ARG A 116 -11.47 -5.75 12.08
N GLU A 117 -11.48 -4.52 12.58
CA GLU A 117 -12.64 -3.64 12.45
C GLU A 117 -12.80 -3.05 11.04
N ASN A 118 -11.69 -2.80 10.34
CA ASN A 118 -11.69 -2.12 9.03
C ASN A 118 -11.36 -3.05 7.86
N LYS A 119 -11.15 -4.35 8.13
CA LYS A 119 -10.75 -5.37 7.13
C LYS A 119 -9.49 -4.97 6.35
N LEU A 120 -8.55 -4.30 7.03
CA LEU A 120 -7.27 -3.88 6.46
C LEU A 120 -6.21 -4.94 6.77
N ASN A 121 -5.26 -5.13 5.85
CA ASN A 121 -4.11 -6.00 6.10
C ASN A 121 -3.27 -5.43 7.28
N PRO A 122 -2.84 -6.25 8.25
CA PRO A 122 -1.99 -5.81 9.36
C PRO A 122 -0.73 -5.04 8.93
N GLU A 123 -0.06 -5.44 7.85
CA GLU A 123 1.13 -4.75 7.32
C GLU A 123 0.80 -3.33 6.84
N LEU A 124 -0.36 -3.16 6.20
CA LEU A 124 -0.85 -1.83 5.81
C LEU A 124 -1.14 -0.96 7.05
N VAL A 125 -1.70 -1.55 8.11
CA VAL A 125 -1.91 -0.84 9.39
C VAL A 125 -0.57 -0.45 10.02
N ALA A 126 0.40 -1.36 10.04
CA ALA A 126 1.75 -1.10 10.54
C ALA A 126 2.42 0.06 9.79
N TYR A 127 2.27 0.11 8.46
CA TYR A 127 2.72 1.22 7.63
C TYR A 127 2.04 2.55 8.03
N ILE A 128 0.72 2.55 8.22
CA ILE A 128 -0.02 3.74 8.64
C ILE A 128 0.48 4.24 10.00
N ILE A 129 0.66 3.35 10.98
CA ILE A 129 1.18 3.69 12.32
C ILE A 129 2.57 4.34 12.21
N ALA A 130 3.47 3.76 11.41
CA ALA A 130 4.81 4.29 11.21
C ALA A 130 4.80 5.68 10.54
N LYS A 131 3.88 5.89 9.59
CA LYS A 131 3.72 7.17 8.90
C LYS A 131 3.23 8.27 9.83
N GLU A 132 2.26 7.95 10.68
CA GLU A 132 1.72 8.86 11.70
C GLU A 132 2.74 9.20 12.80
N ALA A 133 3.75 8.35 13.04
CA ALA A 133 4.83 8.65 13.98
C ALA A 133 5.93 9.58 13.39
N SER A 134 5.94 9.76 12.07
CA SER A 134 6.94 10.59 11.37
C SER A 134 6.47 12.03 11.12
N ILE A 135 5.30 12.39 11.67
CA ILE A 135 4.66 13.73 11.61
C ILE A 135 4.59 14.26 13.04
#